data_AF-A0A925XJ52-F1
#
_entry.id   AF-A0A925XJ52-F1
#
_cell.length_a   1.000
_cell.length_b   1.000
_cell.length_c   1.000
_cell.angle_alpha   90.00
_cell.angle_beta   90.00
_cell.angle_gamma   90.00
#
_symmetry.space_group_name_H-M   'P 1'
#
loop_
_entity.id
_entity.type
_entity.pdbx_description
1 polymer ?
#
loop_
_entity_poly.entity_id
_entity_poly.type
_entity_poly.pdbx_seq_one_letter_code
_entity_poly.pdbx_strand_id
1 'polypeptide(L)'
;MTDDAIHLDFLPYSHSVFSGALLAALAWLMGKSVHRAYVGAAIGLGIFSHIVLDIIHHEPNITLLPLVWGPRLGLNLQGIPLADFIVELLFCVACWKIFGGSRGLLIGIVVFNVLNIPVMFPRPGAFAQIVSHPALLPTIIVVQVVASWLLVWWFGRDRVFLGSTRY
;
A
#
# COMPACT_ATOMS: atom_id res chain seq x y z
N MET A 1 7.61 -11.70 -21.16
CA MET A 1 6.48 -10.78 -20.92
C MET A 1 5.26 -11.66 -20.79
N THR A 2 4.72 -11.80 -19.59
CA THR A 2 3.55 -12.64 -19.33
C THR A 2 2.32 -11.74 -19.36
N ASP A 3 1.44 -11.95 -20.35
CA ASP A 3 0.16 -11.26 -20.53
C ASP A 3 -0.86 -11.53 -19.39
N ASP A 4 -0.45 -12.26 -18.35
CA ASP A 4 -1.26 -12.67 -17.21
C ASP A 4 -1.18 -11.70 -16.01
N ALA A 5 -0.40 -10.62 -16.09
CA ALA A 5 -0.29 -9.63 -15.03
C ALA A 5 -1.33 -8.51 -15.19
N ILE A 6 -1.91 -8.05 -14.08
CA ILE A 6 -2.78 -6.86 -14.09
C ILE A 6 -1.89 -5.63 -14.27
N HIS A 7 -1.87 -5.11 -15.50
CA HIS A 7 -1.34 -3.79 -15.77
C HIS A 7 -2.45 -2.77 -15.54
N LEU A 8 -2.33 -1.94 -14.50
CA LEU A 8 -3.20 -0.77 -14.40
C LEU A 8 -2.79 0.21 -15.50
N ASP A 9 -3.52 0.20 -16.61
CA ASP A 9 -3.35 1.13 -17.71
C ASP A 9 -3.47 2.57 -17.20
N PHE A 10 -2.32 3.26 -17.20
CA PHE A 10 -2.13 4.71 -17.18
C PHE A 10 -3.06 5.52 -16.25
N LEU A 11 -2.74 5.55 -14.95
CA LEU A 11 -3.31 6.49 -13.97
C LEU A 11 -2.28 7.57 -13.56
N PRO A 12 -1.96 8.56 -14.41
CA PRO A 12 -0.82 9.47 -14.22
C PRO A 12 -0.92 10.33 -12.96
N TYR A 13 -2.12 10.56 -12.43
CA TYR A 13 -2.32 11.36 -11.21
C TYR A 13 -2.25 10.51 -9.93
N SER A 14 -2.74 9.27 -9.97
CA SER A 14 -2.77 8.37 -8.81
C SER A 14 -1.50 7.52 -8.69
N HIS A 15 -0.71 7.42 -9.76
CA HIS A 15 0.48 6.57 -9.86
C HIS A 15 1.74 7.40 -10.14
N SER A 16 1.88 8.52 -9.41
CA SER A 16 3.09 9.34 -9.44
C SER A 16 3.71 9.53 -8.05
N VAL A 17 5.04 9.48 -7.98
CA VAL A 17 5.77 9.67 -6.71
C VAL A 17 5.50 11.05 -6.13
N PHE A 18 5.46 12.09 -6.98
CA PHE A 18 5.19 13.45 -6.54
C PHE A 18 3.79 13.62 -5.95
N SER A 19 2.74 13.10 -6.59
CA SER A 19 1.38 13.24 -6.06
C SER A 19 1.21 12.51 -4.73
N GLY A 20 1.79 11.32 -4.59
CA GLY A 20 1.81 10.60 -3.31
C GLY A 20 2.59 11.35 -2.23
N ALA A 21 3.79 11.86 -2.54
CA ALA A 21 4.62 12.58 -1.58
C ALA A 21 3.96 13.91 -1.15
N LEU A 22 3.32 14.61 -2.09
CA LEU A 22 2.53 15.80 -1.80
C LEU A 22 1.36 15.46 -0.87
N LEU A 23 0.63 14.37 -1.12
CA LEU A 23 -0.47 13.93 -0.27
C LEU A 23 0.01 13.56 1.15
N ALA A 24 1.14 12.87 1.27
CA ALA A 24 1.76 12.57 2.55
C ALA A 24 2.13 13.85 3.33
N ALA A 25 2.71 14.84 2.64
CA ALA A 25 3.06 16.13 3.23
C ALA A 25 1.82 16.92 3.66
N LEU A 26 0.78 16.95 2.83
CA LEU A 26 -0.49 17.61 3.15
C LEU A 26 -1.19 16.95 4.35
N ALA A 27 -1.20 15.62 4.43
CA ALA A 27 -1.76 14.89 5.57
C ALA A 27 -1.05 15.26 6.88
N TRP A 28 0.28 15.37 6.85
CA TRP A 28 1.06 15.82 8.00
C TRP A 28 0.77 17.27 8.37
N LEU A 29 0.77 18.19 7.40
CA LEU A 29 0.49 19.62 7.62
C LEU A 29 -0.93 19.83 8.18
N MET A 30 -1.91 19.08 7.69
CA MET A 30 -3.28 19.12 8.20
C MET A 30 -3.37 18.59 9.63
N GLY A 31 -2.66 17.52 9.97
CA GLY A 31 -2.55 17.08 11.36
C GLY A 31 -1.90 18.15 12.25
N LYS A 32 -0.87 18.84 11.76
CA LYS A 32 -0.21 19.94 12.47
C LYS A 32 -1.14 21.14 12.68
N SER A 33 -1.97 21.50 11.69
CA SER A 33 -2.87 22.67 11.79
C SER A 33 -3.98 22.50 12.82
N VAL A 34 -4.38 21.26 13.13
CA VAL A 34 -5.36 20.93 14.18
C VAL A 34 -4.72 20.48 15.49
N HIS A 35 -3.43 20.77 15.70
CA HIS A 35 -2.63 20.38 16.88
C HIS A 35 -2.57 18.86 17.15
N ARG A 36 -2.78 18.04 16.12
CA ARG A 36 -2.67 16.56 16.16
C ARG A 36 -1.54 16.08 15.24
N ALA A 37 -0.35 16.67 15.39
CA ALA A 37 0.80 16.39 14.53
C ALA A 37 1.18 14.90 14.49
N TYR A 38 1.01 14.17 15.59
CA TYR A 38 1.23 12.72 15.65
C TYR A 38 0.31 11.92 14.72
N VAL A 39 -0.97 12.30 14.65
CA VAL A 39 -1.95 11.65 13.77
C VAL A 39 -1.62 11.96 12.32
N GLY A 40 -1.31 13.23 12.01
CA GLY A 40 -0.87 13.62 10.67
C GLY A 40 0.41 12.91 10.24
N ALA A 41 1.36 12.73 11.15
CA ALA A 41 2.61 12.01 10.88
C ALA A 41 2.35 10.52 10.64
N ALA A 42 1.46 9.88 11.40
CA ALA A 42 1.11 8.47 11.18
C ALA A 42 0.44 8.27 9.80
N ILE A 43 -0.49 9.15 9.42
CA ILE A 43 -1.14 9.10 8.10
C ILE A 43 -0.13 9.36 6.99
N GLY A 44 0.68 10.41 7.12
CA GLY A 44 1.72 10.75 6.14
C GLY A 44 2.75 9.64 5.97
N LEU A 45 3.18 8.99 7.06
CA LEU A 45 4.08 7.85 7.02
C LEU A 45 3.43 6.65 6.31
N GLY A 46 2.15 6.38 6.56
CA GLY A 46 1.40 5.34 5.85
C GLY A 46 1.38 5.57 4.34
N ILE A 47 0.98 6.76 3.90
CA ILE A 47 0.97 7.14 2.48
C ILE A 47 2.36 7.04 1.87
N PHE A 48 3.38 7.58 2.55
CA PHE A 48 4.75 7.56 2.04
C PHE A 48 5.31 6.13 1.93
N SER A 49 5.04 5.29 2.93
CA SER A 49 5.48 3.89 2.92
C SER A 49 4.87 3.09 1.76
N HIS A 50 3.62 3.40 1.39
CA HIS A 50 2.97 2.78 0.24
C HIS A 50 3.68 3.12 -1.07
N ILE A 51 4.05 4.39 -1.27
CA ILE A 51 4.81 4.82 -2.47
C ILE A 51 6.15 4.08 -2.57
N VAL A 52 6.87 3.95 -1.45
CA VAL A 52 8.16 3.26 -1.42
C VAL A 52 7.99 1.78 -1.78
N LEU A 53 7.00 1.11 -1.20
CA LEU A 53 6.69 -0.28 -1.53
C LEU A 53 6.27 -0.44 -3.00
N ASP A 54 5.44 0.46 -3.52
CA ASP A 54 5.00 0.44 -4.92
C ASP A 54 6.21 0.52 -5.86
N ILE A 55 7.19 1.40 -5.60
CA ILE A 55 8.42 1.50 -6.39
C ILE A 55 9.23 0.19 -6.36
N ILE A 56 9.22 -0.53 -5.24
CA ILE A 56 9.94 -1.80 -5.13
C ILE A 56 9.18 -2.89 -5.91
N HIS A 57 7.87 -2.98 -5.75
CA HIS A 57 7.05 -4.07 -6.29
C HIS A 57 6.81 -3.92 -7.79
N HIS A 58 6.41 -2.74 -8.26
CA HIS A 58 5.98 -2.56 -9.63
C HIS A 58 7.13 -2.60 -10.63
N GLU A 59 6.78 -3.04 -11.84
CA GLU A 59 7.55 -2.80 -13.06
C GLU A 59 7.80 -1.28 -13.26
N PRO A 60 8.71 -0.85 -14.14
CA PRO A 60 8.99 0.57 -14.39
C PRO A 60 7.81 1.34 -15.04
N ASN A 61 6.74 1.56 -14.29
CA ASN A 61 5.48 2.17 -14.70
C ASN A 61 5.02 3.33 -13.79
N ILE A 62 5.65 3.55 -12.64
CA ILE A 62 5.33 4.66 -11.72
C ILE A 62 6.01 5.93 -12.24
N THR A 63 5.24 6.98 -12.52
CA THR A 63 5.83 8.24 -13.00
C THR A 63 6.43 9.06 -11.86
N LEU A 64 7.53 9.77 -12.10
CA LEU A 64 8.08 10.65 -11.06
C LEU A 64 7.14 11.85 -10.79
N LEU A 65 6.67 12.48 -11.87
CA LEU A 65 5.72 13.59 -11.86
C LEU A 65 4.39 13.12 -12.46
N PRO A 66 3.26 13.79 -12.16
CA PRO A 66 1.97 13.50 -12.77
C PRO A 66 1.89 14.04 -14.21
N LEU A 67 2.86 13.64 -15.03
CA LEU A 67 3.04 14.03 -16.42
C LEU A 67 3.05 12.78 -17.30
N VAL A 68 2.53 12.92 -18.52
CA VAL A 68 2.44 11.80 -19.46
C VAL A 68 3.83 11.30 -19.90
N TRP A 69 4.80 12.20 -19.88
CA TRP A 69 6.18 11.99 -20.25
C TRP A 69 7.08 12.20 -19.03
N GLY A 70 8.15 11.42 -18.94
CA GLY A 70 9.11 11.52 -17.83
C GLY A 70 9.71 10.17 -17.43
N PRO A 71 10.68 10.20 -16.50
CA PRO A 71 11.27 8.98 -15.96
C PRO A 71 10.22 8.15 -15.23
N ARG A 72 10.24 6.84 -15.48
CA ARG A 72 9.42 5.84 -14.78
C ARG A 72 10.29 5.08 -13.78
N LEU A 73 9.73 4.82 -12.61
CA LEU A 73 10.36 4.13 -11.49
C LEU A 73 9.65 2.79 -11.28
N GLY A 74 10.41 1.84 -10.74
CA GLY A 74 9.96 0.46 -10.53
C GLY A 74 11.16 -0.47 -10.53
N LEU A 75 11.28 -1.33 -9.51
CA LEU A 75 12.34 -2.35 -9.43
C LEU A 75 11.89 -3.72 -9.96
N ASN A 76 10.60 -3.86 -10.28
CA ASN A 76 10.00 -5.07 -10.83
C ASN A 76 10.13 -6.30 -9.91
N LEU A 77 9.96 -6.13 -8.59
CA LEU A 77 9.99 -7.27 -7.66
C LEU A 77 8.83 -8.25 -7.93
N GLN A 78 7.71 -7.78 -8.47
CA GLN A 78 6.58 -8.61 -8.96
C GLN A 78 7.02 -9.65 -10.01
N GLY A 79 8.13 -9.42 -10.71
CA GLY A 79 8.74 -10.42 -11.60
C GLY A 79 9.25 -11.67 -10.88
N ILE A 80 9.36 -11.63 -9.53
CA ILE A 80 9.75 -12.74 -8.66
C ILE A 80 8.69 -12.88 -7.55
N PRO A 81 7.54 -13.52 -7.83
CA PRO A 81 6.38 -13.59 -6.93
C PRO A 81 6.69 -13.98 -5.47
N LEU A 82 7.62 -14.90 -5.27
CA LEU A 82 8.01 -15.32 -3.93
C LEU A 82 8.75 -14.21 -3.16
N ALA A 83 9.61 -13.46 -3.84
CA ALA A 83 10.33 -12.35 -3.23
C ALA A 83 9.37 -11.19 -2.92
N ASP A 84 8.45 -10.89 -3.83
CA ASP A 84 7.37 -9.91 -3.65
C ASP A 84 6.54 -10.20 -2.39
N PHE A 85 6.02 -11.43 -2.29
CA PHE A 85 5.28 -11.90 -1.11
C PHE A 85 6.09 -11.78 0.19
N ILE A 86 7.36 -12.19 0.18
CA ILE A 86 8.21 -12.15 1.37
C ILE A 86 8.44 -10.70 1.81
N VAL A 87 8.71 -9.79 0.88
CA VAL A 87 8.96 -8.37 1.20
C VAL A 87 7.69 -7.72 1.77
N GLU A 88 6.53 -7.95 1.15
CA GLU A 88 5.24 -7.44 1.65
C GLU A 88 4.95 -7.96 3.07
N LEU A 89 5.07 -9.26 3.29
CA LEU A 89 4.81 -9.87 4.59
C LEU A 89 5.79 -9.37 5.66
N LEU A 90 7.08 -9.28 5.35
CA LEU A 90 8.08 -8.76 6.28
C LEU A 90 7.83 -7.30 6.62
N PHE A 91 7.44 -6.48 5.64
CA PHE A 91 7.09 -5.09 5.87
C PHE A 91 5.87 -4.96 6.79
N CYS A 92 4.80 -5.73 6.54
CA CYS A 92 3.61 -5.71 7.40
C CYS A 92 3.90 -6.20 8.82
N VAL A 93 4.68 -7.28 8.97
CA VAL A 93 5.09 -7.80 10.29
C VAL A 93 6.00 -6.81 11.02
N ALA A 94 6.91 -6.13 10.32
CA ALA A 94 7.74 -5.09 10.89
C ALA A 94 6.89 -3.93 11.40
N CYS A 95 5.92 -3.44 10.60
CA CYS A 95 4.97 -2.41 11.02
C CYS A 95 4.18 -2.85 12.26
N TRP A 96 3.63 -4.08 12.25
CA TRP A 96 2.94 -4.65 13.39
C TRP A 96 3.80 -4.62 14.67
N LYS A 97 5.08 -5.02 14.57
CA LYS A 97 5.99 -5.05 15.70
C LYS A 97 6.35 -3.64 16.19
N ILE A 98 6.67 -2.72 15.27
CA ILE A 98 7.07 -1.34 15.58
C ILE A 98 5.93 -0.57 16.25
N PHE A 99 4.70 -0.70 15.76
CA PHE A 99 3.52 -0.04 16.32
C PHE A 99 2.85 -0.82 17.45
N GLY A 100 3.43 -1.95 17.86
CA GLY A 100 2.98 -2.74 19.00
C GLY A 100 1.60 -3.37 18.79
N GLY A 101 1.28 -3.90 17.61
CA GLY A 101 -0.01 -4.50 17.29
C GLY A 101 -0.40 -5.70 18.17
N SER A 102 -1.69 -6.01 18.24
CA SER A 102 -2.19 -7.20 18.95
C SER A 102 -1.95 -8.50 18.17
N ARG A 103 -2.10 -9.66 18.82
CA ARG A 103 -2.04 -10.96 18.12
C ARG A 103 -3.14 -11.12 17.06
N GLY A 104 -4.32 -10.55 17.30
CA GLY A 104 -5.41 -10.54 16.31
C GLY A 104 -5.05 -9.76 15.05
N LEU A 105 -4.36 -8.61 15.20
CA LEU A 105 -3.85 -7.83 14.07
C LEU A 105 -2.82 -8.62 13.25
N LEU A 106 -1.93 -9.37 13.92
CA LEU A 106 -0.95 -10.22 13.22
C LEU A 106 -1.62 -11.34 12.41
N ILE A 107 -2.61 -12.02 13.00
CA ILE A 107 -3.39 -13.04 12.30
C ILE A 107 -4.07 -12.42 11.07
N GLY A 108 -4.69 -11.25 11.23
CA GLY A 108 -5.26 -10.49 10.13
C GLY A 108 -4.26 -10.22 9.01
N ILE A 109 -3.10 -9.64 9.34
CA ILE A 109 -2.02 -9.36 8.38
C ILE A 109 -1.64 -10.61 7.58
N VAL A 110 -1.42 -11.74 8.27
CA VAL A 110 -1.06 -13.00 7.62
C VAL A 110 -2.18 -13.50 6.71
N VAL A 111 -3.43 -13.46 7.16
CA VAL A 111 -4.59 -13.87 6.36
C VAL A 111 -4.72 -13.01 5.09
N PHE A 112 -4.63 -11.68 5.21
CA PHE A 112 -4.69 -10.79 4.05
C PHE A 112 -3.55 -11.05 3.05
N ASN A 113 -2.32 -11.26 3.53
CA ASN A 113 -1.20 -11.63 2.66
C ASN A 113 -1.43 -12.97 1.95
N VAL A 114 -1.95 -13.98 2.66
CA VAL A 114 -2.29 -15.28 2.06
C VAL A 114 -3.40 -15.12 1.01
N LEU A 115 -4.39 -14.25 1.24
CA LEU A 115 -5.44 -13.94 0.27
C LEU A 115 -4.91 -13.21 -0.98
N ASN A 116 -3.75 -12.55 -0.90
CA ASN A 116 -3.07 -11.94 -2.05
C ASN A 116 -2.33 -12.96 -2.94
N ILE A 117 -2.11 -14.20 -2.49
CA ILE A 117 -1.38 -15.23 -3.25
C ILE A 117 -1.91 -15.43 -4.68
N PRO A 118 -3.23 -15.53 -4.94
CA PRO A 118 -3.73 -15.66 -6.31
C PRO A 118 -3.36 -14.48 -7.22
N VAL A 119 -3.16 -13.29 -6.63
CA VAL A 119 -2.77 -12.09 -7.36
C VAL A 119 -1.26 -12.07 -7.63
N MET A 120 -0.46 -12.47 -6.65
CA MET A 120 1.01 -12.53 -6.75
C MET A 120 1.50 -13.70 -7.60
N PHE A 121 0.77 -14.83 -7.58
CA PHE A 121 1.06 -16.04 -8.37
C PHE A 121 -0.07 -16.29 -9.36
N PRO A 122 -0.25 -15.42 -10.36
CA PRO A 122 -1.34 -15.54 -11.31
C PRO A 122 -1.19 -16.81 -12.12
N ARG A 123 -2.29 -17.58 -12.21
CA ARG A 123 -2.39 -18.69 -13.16
C ARG A 123 -2.83 -18.13 -14.51
N PRO A 124 -2.47 -18.77 -15.64
CA PRO A 124 -2.96 -18.37 -16.95
C PRO A 124 -4.49 -18.22 -16.96
N GLY A 125 -4.98 -17.04 -17.35
CA GLY A 125 -6.41 -16.72 -17.39
C GLY A 125 -7.08 -16.40 -16.05
N ALA A 126 -6.35 -16.35 -14.92
CA ALA A 126 -6.91 -16.05 -13.59
C ALA A 126 -7.65 -14.69 -13.54
N PHE A 127 -7.26 -13.74 -14.39
CA PHE A 127 -7.84 -12.40 -14.43
C PHE A 127 -8.77 -12.14 -15.62
N ALA A 128 -9.08 -13.14 -16.44
CA ALA A 128 -9.96 -12.95 -17.61
C ALA A 128 -11.34 -12.35 -17.23
N GLN A 129 -11.87 -12.74 -16.06
CA GLN A 129 -13.13 -12.18 -15.54
C GLN A 129 -12.97 -10.73 -15.04
N ILE A 130 -11.80 -10.38 -14.48
CA ILE A 130 -11.50 -9.03 -14.00
C ILE A 130 -11.30 -8.08 -15.19
N VAL A 131 -10.56 -8.52 -16.21
CA VAL A 131 -10.34 -7.76 -17.44
C VAL A 131 -11.65 -7.48 -18.20
N SER A 132 -12.57 -8.45 -18.21
CA SER A 132 -13.89 -8.27 -18.83
C SER A 132 -14.85 -7.36 -18.06
N HIS A 133 -14.55 -7.05 -16.79
CA HIS A 133 -15.38 -6.18 -15.94
C HIS A 133 -14.51 -5.12 -15.24
N PRO A 134 -14.29 -3.95 -15.87
CA PRO A 134 -13.35 -2.92 -15.39
C PRO A 134 -13.61 -2.43 -13.96
N ALA A 135 -14.84 -2.56 -13.46
CA ALA A 135 -15.22 -2.15 -12.11
C ALA A 135 -14.82 -3.15 -11.00
N LEU A 136 -14.51 -4.41 -11.34
CA LEU A 136 -14.22 -5.45 -10.33
C LEU A 136 -12.91 -5.16 -9.59
N LEU A 137 -11.84 -4.86 -10.31
CA LEU A 137 -10.53 -4.59 -9.71
C LEU A 137 -10.58 -3.43 -8.70
N PRO A 138 -11.06 -2.22 -9.04
CA PRO A 138 -11.12 -1.13 -8.07
C PRO A 138 -12.05 -1.45 -6.90
N THR A 139 -13.14 -2.20 -7.13
CA THR A 139 -14.04 -2.61 -6.05
C THR A 139 -13.38 -3.56 -5.06
N ILE A 140 -12.64 -4.56 -5.55
CA ILE A 140 -11.88 -5.50 -4.71
C ILE A 140 -10.84 -4.72 -3.88
N ILE A 141 -10.10 -3.81 -4.51
CA ILE A 141 -9.11 -2.95 -3.83
C ILE A 141 -9.78 -2.12 -2.73
N VAL A 142 -10.90 -1.45 -3.02
CA VAL A 142 -11.64 -0.64 -2.03
C VAL A 142 -12.10 -1.51 -0.86
N VAL A 143 -12.67 -2.68 -1.13
CA VAL A 143 -13.11 -3.62 -0.09
C VAL A 143 -11.92 -4.04 0.79
N GLN A 144 -10.78 -4.37 0.19
CA GLN A 144 -9.57 -4.76 0.90
C GLN A 144 -9.01 -3.63 1.77
N VAL A 145 -8.98 -2.40 1.26
CA VAL A 145 -8.54 -1.21 2.03
C VAL A 145 -9.46 -0.97 3.22
N VAL A 146 -10.77 -0.96 3.01
CA VAL A 146 -11.76 -0.75 4.09
C VAL A 146 -11.65 -1.86 5.14
N ALA A 147 -11.56 -3.12 4.71
CA ALA A 147 -11.41 -4.24 5.63
C ALA A 147 -10.11 -4.17 6.44
N SER A 148 -9.01 -3.75 5.82
CA SER A 148 -7.73 -3.55 6.50
C SER A 148 -7.80 -2.41 7.53
N TRP A 149 -8.48 -1.31 7.21
CA TRP A 149 -8.71 -0.21 8.16
C TRP A 149 -9.55 -0.65 9.36
N LEU A 150 -10.62 -1.39 9.12
CA LEU A 150 -11.45 -1.95 10.20
C LEU A 150 -10.66 -2.90 11.10
N LEU A 151 -9.76 -3.70 10.51
CA LEU A 151 -8.92 -4.62 11.27
C LEU A 151 -7.91 -3.86 12.14
N VAL A 152 -7.29 -2.80 11.63
CA VAL A 152 -6.44 -1.91 12.42
C VAL A 152 -7.24 -1.17 13.50
N TRP A 153 -8.45 -0.71 13.20
CA TRP A 153 -9.33 -0.04 14.15
C TRP A 153 -9.69 -0.94 15.34
N TRP A 154 -10.05 -2.21 15.09
CA TRP A 154 -10.44 -3.14 16.16
C TRP A 154 -9.27 -3.77 16.91
N PHE A 155 -8.17 -4.07 16.23
CA PHE A 155 -7.06 -4.84 16.78
C PHE A 155 -5.76 -4.05 16.96
N GLY A 156 -5.73 -2.79 16.53
CA GLY A 156 -4.68 -1.83 16.89
C GLY A 156 -4.70 -1.58 18.40
N ARG A 157 -3.52 -1.40 19.00
CA ARG A 157 -3.43 -1.04 20.41
C ARG A 157 -3.48 0.47 20.57
N ASP A 158 -4.15 0.95 21.62
CA ASP A 158 -4.30 2.38 21.95
C ASP A 158 -2.98 3.10 22.27
N ARG A 159 -1.87 2.37 22.42
CA ARG A 159 -0.57 2.93 22.81
C ARG A 159 0.42 2.88 21.67
N VAL A 160 0.27 3.79 20.72
CA VAL A 160 1.38 4.17 19.86
C VAL A 160 2.39 4.91 20.76
N PHE A 161 3.54 4.29 21.03
CA PHE A 161 4.67 4.90 21.75
C PHE A 161 5.33 5.98 20.88
N LEU A 162 4.62 7.05 20.54
CA LEU A 162 5.23 8.28 20.06
C LEU A 162 5.33 9.19 21.28
N GLY A 163 6.57 9.40 21.72
CA GLY A 163 6.91 10.05 22.99
C GLY A 163 6.07 11.30 23.23
N SER A 164 5.49 11.36 24.43
CA SER A 164 4.86 12.56 24.97
C SER A 164 5.88 13.71 24.96
N THR A 165 5.86 14.57 23.95
CA THR A 165 6.23 15.97 24.19
C THR A 165 4.97 16.66 24.69
N ARG A 166 4.90 16.74 26.02
CA ARG A 166 4.09 17.75 26.69
C ARG A 166 4.65 19.11 26.26
N TYR A 167 3.80 19.94 25.69
CA TYR A 167 3.91 21.39 25.79
C TYR A 167 2.79 21.85 26.71
#